data_AF-A0A7X4KPJ0-F1
#
_entry.id   AF-A0A7X4KPJ0-F1
#
_cell.length_a   1.000
_cell.length_b   1.000
_cell.length_c   1.000
_cell.angle_alpha   90.00
_cell.angle_beta   90.00
_cell.angle_gamma   90.00
#
_symmetry.space_group_name_H-M   'P 1'
#
loop_
_entity.id
_entity.type
_entity.pdbx_description
1 polymer ?
#
loop_
_entity_poly.entity_id
_entity_poly.type
_entity_poly.pdbx_seq_one_letter_code
_entity_poly.pdbx_strand_id
1 'polypeptide(L)' 'ALPTFDEGNTDLKFEARYYSHLDGGIPAPEMDVETSASDGTEHSEKTDVGGKTAMLQSDAMHLASAKVIRNKSS' A
#
# COMPACT_ATOMS: atom_id res chain seq x y z
N ALA A 1 19.86 21.82 -9.29
CA ALA A 1 19.49 20.48 -9.81
C ALA A 1 18.46 19.90 -8.86
N LEU A 2 17.44 19.21 -9.37
CA LEU A 2 16.59 18.37 -8.53
C LEU A 2 17.43 17.17 -8.06
N PRO A 3 17.26 16.68 -6.82
CA PRO A 3 17.99 15.52 -6.33
C PRO A 3 17.66 14.29 -7.18
N THR A 4 18.69 13.52 -7.55
CA THR A 4 18.56 12.18 -8.12
C THR A 4 18.83 11.16 -7.01
N PHE A 5 18.03 10.10 -6.98
CA PHE A 5 18.28 8.95 -6.12
C PHE A 5 19.18 8.01 -6.91
N ASP A 6 20.45 7.92 -6.52
CA ASP A 6 21.46 7.24 -7.33
C ASP A 6 21.44 5.71 -7.10
N GLU A 7 20.92 5.23 -5.96
CA GLU A 7 20.69 3.82 -5.66
C GLU A 7 19.56 3.66 -4.60
N GLY A 8 18.64 2.73 -4.82
CA GLY A 8 17.61 2.36 -3.84
C GLY A 8 16.36 1.75 -4.47
N ASN A 9 16.29 0.41 -4.50
CA ASN A 9 15.01 -0.26 -4.67
C ASN A 9 14.12 0.18 -3.51
N THR A 10 13.05 0.91 -3.81
CA THR A 10 12.12 1.34 -2.77
C THR A 10 11.13 0.20 -2.54
N ASP A 11 11.33 -0.53 -1.45
CA ASP A 11 10.44 -1.60 -1.01
C ASP A 11 9.36 -1.02 -0.09
N LEU A 12 8.11 -1.01 -0.55
CA LEU A 12 6.97 -0.47 0.20
C LEU A 12 5.85 -1.50 0.34
N LYS A 13 5.25 -1.52 1.52
CA LYS A 13 4.05 -2.31 1.85
C LYS A 13 3.13 -1.47 2.72
N PHE A 14 1.83 -1.50 2.45
CA PHE A 14 0.83 -0.84 3.27
C PHE A 14 0.18 -1.84 4.22
N GLU A 15 -0.17 -1.40 5.43
CA GLU A 15 -0.86 -2.20 6.45
C GLU A 15 -2.18 -1.53 6.83
N ALA A 16 -3.29 -2.18 6.50
CA ALA A 16 -4.62 -1.81 6.92
C ALA A 16 -4.91 -2.35 8.33
N ARG A 17 -5.46 -1.49 9.19
CA ARG A 17 -5.81 -1.83 10.57
C ARG A 17 -7.19 -1.29 10.94
N TYR A 18 -7.94 -2.05 11.73
CA TYR A 18 -9.15 -1.59 12.39
C TYR A 18 -8.78 -0.96 13.73
N TYR A 19 -9.21 0.27 13.96
CA TYR A 19 -9.09 0.94 15.24
C TYR A 19 -10.46 1.04 15.87
N SER A 20 -10.63 0.40 17.02
CA SER A 20 -11.82 0.62 17.85
C SER A 20 -11.70 2.00 18.47
N HIS A 21 -10.79 2.22 19.44
CA HIS A 21 -10.44 3.52 20.01
C HIS A 21 -8.92 3.58 20.19
N LEU A 22 -8.28 4.65 19.72
CA LEU A 22 -6.84 4.80 19.44
C LEU A 22 -5.90 4.27 20.56
N ASP A 23 -5.53 2.99 20.48
CA ASP A 23 -4.14 2.53 20.33
C ASP A 23 -4.08 1.04 19.95
N GLY A 24 -3.09 0.66 19.13
CA GLY A 24 -2.75 -0.75 18.86
C GLY A 24 -3.71 -1.53 17.94
N GLY A 25 -4.42 -0.86 17.03
CA GLY A 25 -5.45 -1.45 16.15
C GLY A 25 -5.13 -2.84 15.59
N ILE A 26 -6.14 -3.66 15.34
CA ILE A 26 -5.93 -5.03 14.86
C ILE A 26 -5.75 -5.06 13.33
N PRO A 27 -4.99 -6.03 12.79
CA PRO A 27 -4.91 -6.26 11.35
C PRO A 27 -6.30 -6.31 10.70
N ALA A 28 -6.44 -5.67 9.53
CA ALA A 28 -7.65 -5.69 8.73
C ALA A 28 -7.44 -6.56 7.48
N PRO A 29 -7.60 -7.89 7.57
CA PRO A 29 -7.48 -8.80 6.43
C PRO A 29 -8.67 -8.67 5.47
N GLU A 30 -8.53 -9.19 4.25
CA GLU A 30 -9.58 -9.27 3.22
C GLU A 30 -10.17 -7.92 2.77
N MET A 31 -9.47 -6.82 3.05
CA MET A 31 -9.87 -5.48 2.62
C MET A 31 -9.42 -5.25 1.19
N ASP A 32 -10.35 -4.85 0.32
CA ASP A 32 -10.01 -4.36 -1.02
C ASP A 32 -9.19 -3.06 -0.92
N VAL A 33 -7.99 -3.09 -1.49
CA VAL A 33 -7.07 -1.96 -1.56
C VAL A 33 -6.62 -1.76 -3.00
N GLU A 34 -6.62 -0.50 -3.41
CA GLU A 34 -5.98 -0.06 -4.65
C GLU A 34 -4.71 0.71 -4.29
N THR A 35 -3.57 0.29 -4.83
CA THR A 35 -2.30 0.98 -4.69
C THR A 35 -1.86 1.57 -6.02
N SER A 36 -1.36 2.79 -6.00
CA SER A 36 -0.75 3.45 -7.15
C SER A 36 0.63 3.98 -6.79
N ALA A 37 1.57 3.85 -7.71
CA ALA A 37 2.94 4.33 -7.55
C ALA A 37 3.30 5.34 -8.65
N SER A 38 4.28 6.21 -8.37
CA SER A 38 4.71 7.26 -9.29
C SER A 38 5.39 6.74 -10.56
N ASP A 39 5.75 5.46 -10.58
CA ASP A 39 6.31 4.77 -11.75
C ASP A 39 5.22 4.26 -12.71
N GLY A 40 3.94 4.50 -12.40
CA GLY A 40 2.79 4.07 -13.19
C GLY A 40 2.25 2.69 -12.82
N THR A 41 2.83 2.03 -11.81
CA THR A 41 2.34 0.75 -11.31
C THR A 41 1.00 0.95 -10.58
N GLU A 42 0.01 0.13 -10.95
CA GLU A 42 -1.29 0.05 -10.28
C GLU A 42 -1.56 -1.40 -9.87
N HIS A 43 -1.97 -1.60 -8.60
CA HIS A 43 -2.42 -2.90 -8.10
C HIS A 43 -3.76 -2.77 -7.41
N SER A 44 -4.65 -3.73 -7.67
CA SER A 44 -5.87 -3.92 -6.90
C SER A 44 -5.80 -5.31 -6.28
N GLU A 45 -5.89 -5.37 -4.95
CA GLU A 45 -5.73 -6.61 -4.21
C GLU A 45 -6.55 -6.60 -2.91
N LYS A 46 -6.52 -7.75 -2.23
CA LYS A 46 -6.99 -7.87 -0.87
C LYS A 46 -5.83 -7.98 0.09
N THR A 47 -5.97 -7.37 1.26
CA THR A 47 -4.97 -7.46 2.32
C THR A 47 -4.85 -8.89 2.87
N ASP A 48 -3.61 -9.30 3.19
CA ASP A 48 -3.29 -10.59 3.78
C ASP A 48 -3.82 -10.73 5.22
N VAL A 49 -3.59 -11.90 5.86
CA VAL A 49 -3.99 -12.16 7.27
C VAL A 49 -3.41 -11.16 8.27
N GLY A 50 -2.29 -10.52 7.93
CA GLY A 50 -1.65 -9.45 8.71
C GLY A 50 -2.13 -8.04 8.33
N GLY A 51 -3.13 -7.93 7.46
CA GLY A 51 -3.69 -6.66 6.98
C GLY A 51 -2.83 -5.98 5.91
N LYS A 52 -1.91 -6.68 5.26
CA LYS A 52 -0.90 -6.03 4.41
C LYS A 52 -1.12 -6.26 2.91
N THR A 53 -0.71 -5.30 2.09
CA THR A 53 -0.71 -5.35 0.60
C THR A 53 0.42 -6.24 0.05
N ALA A 54 0.55 -6.42 -1.25
CA ALA A 54 1.77 -6.95 -1.85
C ALA A 54 2.96 -5.99 -1.63
N MET A 55 4.18 -6.50 -1.80
CA MET A 55 5.37 -5.67 -1.85
C MET A 55 5.39 -4.92 -3.18
N LEU A 56 5.50 -3.59 -3.11
CA LEU A 56 5.82 -2.76 -4.25
C LEU A 56 7.34 -2.61 -4.31
N GLN A 57 7.93 -2.97 -5.44
CA GLN A 57 9.37 -2.88 -5.66
C GLN A 57 9.63 -2.25 -7.03
N SER A 58 10.29 -1.10 -7.04
CA SER A 58 10.66 -0.38 -8.27
C SER A 58 11.70 0.70 -7.98
N ASP A 59 12.71 0.80 -8.84
CA ASP A 59 13.75 1.84 -8.79
C ASP A 59 13.21 3.21 -9.26
N ALA A 60 12.09 3.22 -10.01
CA ALA A 60 11.46 4.45 -10.50
C ALA A 60 10.36 4.98 -9.56
N MET A 61 10.03 4.23 -8.49
CA MET A 61 8.99 4.58 -7.54
C MET A 61 9.52 5.55 -6.48
N HIS A 62 9.09 6.80 -6.57
CA HIS A 62 9.40 7.88 -5.63
C HIS A 62 8.26 8.16 -4.64
N LEU A 63 7.03 7.80 -5.03
CA LEU A 63 5.83 7.96 -4.23
C LEU A 63 4.91 6.76 -4.48
N ALA A 64 4.24 6.29 -3.42
CA ALA A 64 3.16 5.33 -3.52
C ALA A 64 2.00 5.79 -2.62
N SER A 65 0.78 5.44 -3.03
CA SER A 65 -0.43 5.66 -2.25
C SER A 65 -1.29 4.41 -2.23
N ALA A 66 -2.05 4.22 -1.16
CA ALA A 66 -2.99 3.13 -1.02
C ALA A 66 -4.35 3.67 -0.60
N LYS A 67 -5.41 3.13 -1.22
CA LYS A 67 -6.79 3.49 -0.96
C LYS A 67 -7.57 2.25 -0.61
N VAL A 68 -8.16 2.24 0.59
CA VAL A 68 -9.12 1.22 0.99
C VAL A 68 -10.44 1.47 0.25
N ILE A 69 -10.94 0.46 -0.45
CA ILE A 69 -12.19 0.51 -1.20
C ILE A 69 -13.29 -0.11 -0.32
N ARG A 70 -14.18 0.73 0.20
CA ARG A 70 -15.38 0.28 0.91
C ARG A 70 -16.52 0.19 -0.10
N ASN A 71 -17.19 -0.96 -0.16
CA ASN A 71 -18.29 -1.26 -1.10
C ASN A 71 -17.85 -1.42 -2.55
N LYS A 72 -16.84 -2.25 -2.82
CA LYS A 72 -16.55 -2.69 -4.19
C LYS A 72 -17.74 -3.54 -4.66
N SER A 73 -18.59 -2.97 -5.50
CA SER A 73 -19.71 -3.69 -6.11
C SER A 73 -19.15 -4.90 -6.85
N SER A 74 -19.65 -6.08 -6.49
CA SER A 74 -19.32 -7.36 -7.12
C SER A 74 -19.77 -7.43 -8.57
#